data_AF-A0A7W2IYB6-F1
#
_entry.id   AF-A0A7W2IYB6-F1
#
_cell.length_a   1.000
_cell.length_b   1.000
_cell.length_c   1.000
_cell.angle_alpha   90.00
_cell.angle_beta   90.00
_cell.angle_gamma   90.00
#
_symmetry.space_group_name_H-M   'P 1'
#
loop_
_entity.id
_entity.type
_entity.pdbx_description
1 polymer ?
#
loop_
_entity_poly.entity_id
_entity_poly.type
_entity_poly.pdbx_seq_one_letter_code
_entity_poly.pdbx_strand_id
1 'polypeptide(L)'
;MTELELLKEHWSKQDDFQVVSREELHKMIKKSSSNILKWLIAANIFELSFFLLLPFIFSSDANVSIKNPIIIKVTYILDYLLVSLPIIFSIVYLYLISNIHTTDSISLLLKNIFRARKLLNVYIILNVCIFLIILYTGIFEALNSDRIAQPTGVSAFTYNIIVVLSCIFVGVIFMLIIWSFYKLIYGRLLKKLNKNYKELKDLE
;
A
#
# COMPACT_ATOMS: atom_id res chain seq x y z
N MET A 1 -8.68 -58.30 -17.63
CA MET A 1 -8.53 -57.46 -16.42
C MET A 1 -9.86 -56.81 -16.16
N THR A 2 -10.42 -57.07 -14.99
CA THR A 2 -11.75 -56.56 -14.57
C THR A 2 -11.59 -55.11 -14.14
N GLU A 3 -12.58 -54.23 -14.38
CA GLU A 3 -12.54 -52.82 -13.95
C GLU A 3 -12.25 -52.68 -12.44
N LEU A 4 -12.65 -53.68 -11.66
CA LEU A 4 -12.36 -53.80 -10.23
C LEU A 4 -10.85 -53.98 -9.91
N GLU A 5 -10.10 -54.66 -10.78
CA GLU A 5 -8.66 -54.87 -10.61
C GLU A 5 -7.88 -53.58 -10.92
N LEU A 6 -8.30 -52.84 -11.94
CA LEU A 6 -7.78 -51.51 -12.25
C LEU A 6 -8.05 -50.51 -11.12
N LEU A 7 -9.26 -50.55 -10.53
CA LEU A 7 -9.60 -49.71 -9.39
C LEU A 7 -8.76 -50.06 -8.16
N LYS A 8 -8.53 -51.35 -7.90
CA LYS A 8 -7.72 -51.83 -6.78
C LYS A 8 -6.24 -51.50 -6.97
N GLU A 9 -5.74 -51.52 -8.20
CA GLU A 9 -4.38 -51.09 -8.54
C GLU A 9 -4.21 -49.57 -8.37
N HIS A 10 -5.18 -48.77 -8.78
CA HIS A 10 -5.17 -47.33 -8.56
C HIS A 10 -5.32 -46.95 -7.08
N TRP A 11 -6.14 -47.68 -6.32
CA TRP A 11 -6.31 -47.48 -4.88
C TRP A 11 -5.06 -47.90 -4.10
N SER A 12 -4.39 -48.98 -4.51
CA SER A 12 -3.09 -49.43 -3.98
C SER A 12 -1.95 -48.47 -4.28
N LYS A 13 -2.05 -47.65 -5.33
CA LYS A 13 -1.09 -46.59 -5.65
C LYS A 13 -1.40 -45.27 -4.95
N GLN A 14 -2.49 -45.22 -4.17
CA GLN A 14 -2.97 -44.02 -3.47
C GLN A 14 -2.37 -43.88 -2.06
N ASP A 15 -1.23 -44.51 -1.80
CA ASP A 15 -0.45 -44.39 -0.57
C ASP A 15 0.49 -43.16 -0.57
N ASP A 16 0.51 -42.35 -1.64
CA ASP A 16 1.30 -41.10 -1.71
C ASP A 16 0.48 -39.85 -1.38
N PHE A 17 -0.49 -39.96 -0.47
CA PHE A 17 -0.71 -38.83 0.41
C PHE A 17 0.46 -38.81 1.36
N GLN A 18 1.50 -38.02 1.05
CA GLN A 18 2.48 -37.64 2.06
C GLN A 18 1.69 -37.13 3.25
N VAL A 19 1.58 -37.96 4.29
CA VAL A 19 1.06 -37.57 5.59
C VAL A 19 2.14 -36.65 6.14
N VAL A 20 2.11 -35.39 5.67
CA VAL A 20 3.04 -34.37 6.10
C VAL A 20 2.92 -34.35 7.61
N SER A 21 3.99 -34.73 8.31
CA SER A 21 3.94 -34.83 9.76
C SER A 21 3.55 -33.46 10.30
N ARG A 22 2.84 -33.42 11.45
CA ARG A 22 2.43 -32.14 12.06
C ARG A 22 3.61 -31.16 12.17
N GLU A 23 4.82 -31.67 12.40
CA GLU A 23 6.06 -30.89 12.46
C GLU A 23 6.50 -30.33 11.09
N GLU A 24 6.40 -31.10 10.01
CA GLU A 24 6.72 -30.64 8.66
C GLU A 24 5.69 -29.63 8.15
N LEU A 25 4.40 -29.85 8.45
CA LEU A 25 3.31 -28.90 8.14
C LEU A 25 3.55 -27.59 8.89
N HIS A 26 3.88 -27.66 10.18
CA HIS A 26 4.22 -26.50 10.99
C HIS A 26 5.46 -25.74 10.43
N LYS A 27 6.48 -26.47 9.98
CA LYS A 27 7.69 -25.91 9.36
C LYS A 27 7.41 -25.26 8.01
N MET A 28 6.56 -25.87 7.17
CA MET A 28 6.13 -25.33 5.88
C MET A 28 5.27 -24.08 6.05
N ILE A 29 4.30 -24.09 6.97
CA ILE A 29 3.45 -22.93 7.20
C ILE A 29 4.26 -21.79 7.81
N LYS A 30 5.14 -22.05 8.78
CA LYS A 30 6.08 -21.04 9.32
C LYS A 30 6.95 -20.42 8.21
N LYS A 31 7.49 -21.22 7.29
CA LYS A 31 8.27 -20.74 6.14
C LYS A 31 7.44 -19.88 5.17
N SER A 32 6.20 -20.28 4.90
CA SER A 32 5.30 -19.53 4.01
C SER A 32 4.85 -18.19 4.59
N SER A 33 4.54 -18.15 5.89
CA SER A 33 4.16 -16.93 6.62
C SER A 33 5.34 -15.96 6.75
N SER A 34 6.56 -16.47 6.94
CA SER A 34 7.78 -15.65 6.89
C SER A 34 7.99 -15.00 5.51
N ASN A 35 7.68 -15.70 4.42
CA ASN A 35 7.82 -15.13 3.09
C ASN A 35 6.79 -14.03 2.81
N ILE A 36 5.56 -14.18 3.32
CA ILE A 36 4.53 -13.12 3.28
C ILE A 36 5.01 -11.89 4.06
N LEU A 37 5.63 -12.10 5.22
CA LEU A 37 6.22 -11.03 6.02
C LEU A 37 7.34 -10.30 5.27
N LYS A 38 8.20 -11.02 4.54
CA LYS A 38 9.25 -10.41 3.71
C LYS A 38 8.67 -9.52 2.60
N TRP A 39 7.60 -9.97 1.94
CA TRP A 39 6.91 -9.16 0.93
C TRP A 39 6.25 -7.92 1.52
N LEU A 40 5.71 -8.02 2.73
CA LEU A 40 5.16 -6.91 3.48
C LEU A 40 6.22 -5.86 3.85
N ILE A 41 7.40 -6.30 4.34
CA ILE A 41 8.55 -5.43 4.60
C ILE A 41 9.05 -4.80 3.29
N ALA A 42 9.17 -5.58 2.22
CA ALA A 42 9.60 -5.09 0.92
C ALA A 42 8.65 -4.01 0.36
N ALA A 43 7.33 -4.17 0.54
CA ALA A 43 6.35 -3.15 0.16
C ALA A 43 6.54 -1.84 0.94
N ASN A 44 6.85 -1.91 2.24
CA ASN A 44 7.11 -0.72 3.04
C ASN A 44 8.42 0.01 2.62
N ILE A 45 9.48 -0.73 2.31
CA ILE A 45 10.74 -0.15 1.79
C ILE A 45 10.51 0.50 0.43
N PHE A 46 9.71 -0.14 -0.43
CA PHE A 46 9.35 0.40 -1.74
C PHE A 46 8.57 1.70 -1.61
N GLU A 47 7.60 1.76 -0.71
CA GLU A 47 6.81 2.97 -0.43
C GLU A 47 7.68 4.12 0.07
N LEU A 48 8.56 3.86 1.03
CA LEU A 48 9.47 4.88 1.56
C LEU A 48 10.41 5.39 0.46
N SER A 49 10.94 4.49 -0.37
CA SER A 49 11.78 4.86 -1.51
C SER A 49 11.00 5.68 -2.53
N PHE A 50 9.75 5.33 -2.80
CA PHE A 50 8.88 6.07 -3.72
C PHE A 50 8.65 7.52 -3.25
N PHE A 51 8.32 7.73 -1.97
CA PHE A 51 8.15 9.07 -1.41
C PHE A 51 9.44 9.87 -1.30
N LEU A 52 10.59 9.21 -1.07
CA LEU A 52 11.88 9.89 -1.01
C LEU A 52 12.37 10.34 -2.39
N LEU A 53 12.05 9.58 -3.44
CA LEU A 53 12.42 9.88 -4.83
C LEU A 53 11.45 10.85 -5.52
N LEU A 54 10.20 10.92 -5.05
CA LEU A 54 9.17 11.82 -5.57
C LEU A 54 9.67 13.27 -5.74
N PRO A 55 10.30 13.91 -4.74
CA PRO A 55 10.86 15.25 -4.89
C PRO A 55 11.85 15.36 -6.05
N PHE A 56 12.74 14.39 -6.26
CA PHE A 56 13.73 14.45 -7.34
C PHE A 56 13.12 14.35 -8.74
N ILE A 57 11.98 13.66 -8.89
CA ILE A 57 11.27 13.53 -10.16
C ILE A 57 10.46 14.78 -10.47
N PHE A 58 9.85 15.38 -9.44
CA PHE A 58 8.96 16.54 -9.57
C PHE A 58 9.59 17.87 -9.17
N SER A 59 10.90 17.90 -8.88
CA SER A 59 11.68 19.12 -8.67
C SER A 59 11.64 19.94 -9.97
N SER A 60 10.64 20.78 -10.08
CA SER A 60 10.55 21.79 -11.12
C SER A 60 11.17 23.06 -10.55
N ASP A 61 12.18 23.60 -11.24
CA ASP A 61 12.71 24.96 -11.06
C ASP A 61 11.66 26.06 -11.38
N ALA A 62 10.40 25.68 -11.59
CA ALA A 62 9.29 26.62 -11.66
C ALA A 62 9.14 27.29 -10.29
N ASN A 63 9.79 28.44 -10.14
CA ASN A 63 9.52 29.42 -9.10
C ASN A 63 8.06 29.91 -9.24
N VAL A 64 7.11 29.05 -8.88
CA VAL A 64 5.71 29.42 -8.69
C VAL A 64 5.70 30.30 -7.46
N SER A 65 5.80 31.62 -7.66
CA SER A 65 5.65 32.58 -6.58
C SER A 65 4.19 32.55 -6.11
N ILE A 66 3.92 31.66 -5.16
CA ILE A 66 2.70 31.67 -4.37
C ILE A 66 2.66 33.03 -3.65
N LYS A 67 1.64 33.85 -3.92
CA LYS A 67 1.51 35.18 -3.31
C LYS A 67 0.80 35.13 -1.95
N ASN A 68 -0.04 34.12 -1.71
CA ASN A 68 -0.85 34.06 -0.51
C ASN A 68 -0.02 33.46 0.66
N PRO A 69 0.28 34.24 1.72
CA PRO A 69 1.14 33.79 2.81
C PRO A 69 0.55 32.60 3.58
N ILE A 70 -0.78 32.43 3.57
CA ILE A 70 -1.44 31.28 4.19
C ILE A 70 -1.16 30.03 3.35
N ILE A 71 -1.27 30.11 2.03
CA ILE A 71 -1.03 28.97 1.15
C ILE A 71 0.44 28.58 1.16
N ILE A 72 1.37 29.54 1.19
CA ILE A 72 2.80 29.27 1.38
C ILE A 72 3.03 28.41 2.63
N LYS A 73 2.49 28.84 3.78
CA LYS A 73 2.63 28.09 5.05
C LYS A 73 2.01 26.71 4.95
N VAL A 74 0.82 26.59 4.36
CA VAL A 74 0.14 25.30 4.16
C VAL A 74 0.98 24.38 3.28
N THR A 75 1.49 24.85 2.15
CA THR A 75 2.34 24.08 1.24
C THR A 75 3.61 23.59 1.94
N TYR A 76 4.32 24.45 2.68
CA TYR A 76 5.50 24.02 3.45
C TYR A 76 5.17 22.95 4.50
N ILE A 77 4.05 23.08 5.20
CA ILE A 77 3.60 22.06 6.17
C ILE A 77 3.29 20.74 5.45
N LEU A 78 2.62 20.80 4.30
CA LEU A 78 2.26 19.62 3.52
C LEU A 78 3.49 18.93 2.94
N ASP A 79 4.49 19.67 2.46
CA ASP A 79 5.76 19.11 1.98
C ASP A 79 6.51 18.38 3.10
N TYR A 80 6.56 18.99 4.29
CA TYR A 80 7.16 18.35 5.46
C TYR A 80 6.39 17.10 5.88
N LEU A 81 5.05 17.13 5.84
CA LEU A 81 4.21 15.96 6.14
C LEU A 81 4.41 14.85 5.11
N LEU A 82 4.54 15.18 3.82
CA LEU A 82 4.71 14.21 2.73
C LEU A 82 5.99 13.40 2.88
N VAL A 83 7.06 14.00 3.42
CA VAL A 83 8.33 13.31 3.68
C VAL A 83 8.34 12.62 5.05
N SER A 84 7.83 13.28 6.09
CA SER A 84 7.90 12.76 7.47
C SER A 84 6.94 11.60 7.75
N LEU A 85 5.72 11.62 7.19
CA LEU A 85 4.72 10.56 7.42
C LEU A 85 5.18 9.17 6.95
N PRO A 86 5.72 8.99 5.72
CA PRO A 86 6.25 7.69 5.30
C PRO A 86 7.35 7.17 6.22
N ILE A 87 8.23 8.06 6.72
CA ILE A 87 9.33 7.69 7.62
C ILE A 87 8.79 7.21 8.97
N ILE A 88 7.93 8.01 9.61
CA ILE A 88 7.32 7.66 10.90
C ILE A 88 6.55 6.34 10.77
N PHE A 89 5.77 6.21 9.69
CA PHE A 89 5.00 5.01 9.43
C PHE A 89 5.89 3.78 9.25
N SER A 90 6.97 3.90 8.48
CA SER A 90 7.94 2.82 8.26
C SER A 90 8.57 2.37 9.58
N ILE A 91 8.96 3.31 10.45
CA ILE A 91 9.52 2.98 11.77
C ILE A 91 8.50 2.24 12.63
N VAL A 92 7.26 2.74 12.74
CA VAL A 92 6.21 2.09 13.54
C VAL A 92 5.87 0.70 12.97
N TYR A 93 5.84 0.57 11.65
CA TYR A 93 5.59 -0.69 10.95
C TYR A 93 6.70 -1.72 11.23
N LEU A 94 7.96 -1.31 11.10
CA LEU A 94 9.12 -2.14 11.43
C LEU A 94 9.14 -2.52 12.90
N TYR A 95 8.81 -1.60 13.81
CA TYR A 95 8.71 -1.91 15.24
C TYR A 95 7.66 -2.99 15.52
N LEU A 96 6.49 -2.88 14.90
CA LEU A 96 5.39 -3.84 15.06
C LEU A 96 5.74 -5.24 14.53
N ILE A 97 6.65 -5.31 13.55
CA ILE A 97 7.15 -6.55 12.96
C ILE A 97 8.39 -7.07 13.69
N SER A 98 9.28 -6.20 14.18
CA SER A 98 10.54 -6.56 14.82
C SER A 98 10.34 -7.10 16.24
N ASN A 99 9.24 -6.76 16.90
CA ASN A 99 8.84 -7.37 18.18
C ASN A 99 8.40 -8.85 18.05
N ILE A 100 8.57 -9.46 16.87
CA ILE A 100 8.26 -10.87 16.61
C ILE A 100 9.59 -11.62 16.64
N HIS A 101 9.97 -12.15 17.80
CA HIS A 101 11.11 -13.05 17.86
C HIS A 101 10.75 -14.37 17.19
N THR A 102 11.73 -15.05 16.57
CA THR A 102 11.58 -16.31 15.82
C THR A 102 10.98 -17.49 16.60
N THR A 103 10.76 -17.30 17.90
CA THR A 103 10.19 -18.23 18.88
C THR A 103 8.73 -17.94 19.26
N ASP A 104 8.19 -16.77 18.90
CA ASP A 104 6.82 -16.41 19.27
C ASP A 104 5.76 -17.13 18.42
N SER A 105 4.65 -17.46 19.08
CA SER A 105 3.52 -18.20 18.49
C SER A 105 2.96 -17.51 17.25
N ILE A 106 2.51 -18.30 16.28
CA ILE A 106 2.02 -17.80 14.99
C ILE A 106 0.75 -16.93 15.16
N SER A 107 0.04 -17.11 16.27
CA SER A 107 -1.08 -16.26 16.70
C SER A 107 -0.67 -14.82 17.03
N LEU A 108 0.50 -14.62 17.66
CA LEU A 108 1.05 -13.28 17.94
C LEU A 108 1.40 -12.55 16.64
N LEU A 109 2.00 -13.28 15.70
CA LEU A 109 2.38 -12.81 14.38
C LEU A 109 1.15 -12.28 13.60
N LEU A 110 0.05 -13.04 13.59
CA LEU A 110 -1.19 -12.58 12.97
C LEU A 110 -1.82 -11.38 13.67
N LYS A 111 -1.82 -11.37 15.01
CA LYS A 111 -2.34 -10.22 15.78
C LYS A 111 -1.61 -8.92 15.40
N ASN A 112 -0.29 -8.99 15.25
CA ASN A 112 0.51 -7.84 14.81
C ASN A 112 0.24 -7.47 13.35
N ILE A 113 -0.01 -8.44 12.46
CA ILE A 113 -0.39 -8.16 11.06
C ILE A 113 -1.79 -7.50 10.97
N PHE A 114 -2.75 -7.89 11.81
CA PHE A 114 -4.04 -7.20 11.91
C PHE A 114 -3.90 -5.77 12.44
N ARG A 115 -2.98 -5.52 13.40
CA ARG A 115 -2.66 -4.17 13.85
C ARG A 115 -1.97 -3.35 12.77
N ALA A 116 -1.01 -3.95 12.05
CA ALA A 116 -0.33 -3.34 10.92
C ALA A 116 -1.32 -2.93 9.83
N ARG A 117 -2.35 -3.75 9.59
CA ARG A 117 -3.48 -3.43 8.72
C ARG A 117 -4.24 -2.18 9.16
N LYS A 118 -4.58 -2.08 10.45
CA LYS A 118 -5.28 -0.90 10.95
C LYS A 118 -4.42 0.36 10.78
N LEU A 119 -3.12 0.24 11.06
CA LEU A 119 -2.15 1.32 10.86
C LEU A 119 -2.09 1.74 9.38
N LEU A 120 -1.90 0.79 8.46
CA LEU A 120 -1.89 1.02 7.01
C LEU A 120 -3.16 1.71 6.51
N ASN A 121 -4.33 1.31 7.01
CA ASN A 121 -5.59 1.98 6.64
C ASN A 121 -5.62 3.45 7.09
N VAL A 122 -5.18 3.73 8.32
CA VAL A 122 -5.08 5.12 8.81
C VAL A 122 -4.09 5.92 7.96
N TYR A 123 -2.96 5.32 7.60
CA TYR A 123 -1.96 5.95 6.74
C TYR A 123 -2.49 6.28 5.34
N ILE A 124 -3.21 5.34 4.70
CA ILE A 124 -3.86 5.60 3.40
C ILE A 124 -4.85 6.76 3.52
N ILE A 125 -5.69 6.79 4.56
CA ILE A 125 -6.66 7.87 4.77
C ILE A 125 -5.93 9.22 4.94
N LEU A 126 -4.86 9.27 5.74
CA LEU A 126 -4.08 10.49 5.94
C LEU A 126 -3.46 11.00 4.62
N ASN A 127 -2.90 10.10 3.80
CA ASN A 127 -2.37 10.47 2.49
C ASN A 127 -3.45 10.98 1.53
N VAL A 128 -4.62 10.36 1.51
CA VAL A 128 -5.76 10.85 0.71
C VAL A 128 -6.18 12.23 1.17
N CYS A 129 -6.28 12.47 2.48
CA CYS A 129 -6.61 13.79 3.03
C CYS A 129 -5.58 14.85 2.61
N ILE A 130 -4.29 14.56 2.75
CA ILE A 130 -3.21 15.46 2.33
C ILE A 130 -3.30 15.75 0.83
N PHE A 131 -3.48 14.73 0.00
CA PHE A 131 -3.62 14.89 -1.44
C PHE A 131 -4.83 15.76 -1.83
N LEU A 132 -5.98 15.58 -1.15
CA LEU A 132 -7.15 16.42 -1.38
C LEU A 132 -6.89 17.89 -1.01
N ILE A 133 -6.16 18.15 0.08
CA ILE A 133 -5.77 19.51 0.46
C ILE A 133 -4.84 20.12 -0.59
N ILE A 134 -3.84 19.36 -1.08
CA ILE A 134 -2.93 19.81 -2.16
C ILE A 134 -3.71 20.12 -3.45
N LEU A 135 -4.64 19.26 -3.85
CA LEU A 135 -5.49 19.51 -5.01
C LEU A 135 -6.33 20.78 -4.81
N TYR A 136 -6.93 20.96 -3.63
CA TYR A 136 -7.73 22.14 -3.34
C TYR A 136 -6.91 23.43 -3.39
N THR A 137 -5.75 23.47 -2.74
CA THR A 137 -4.87 24.65 -2.78
C THR A 137 -4.35 24.92 -4.18
N GLY A 138 -4.00 23.87 -4.95
CA GLY A 138 -3.57 23.98 -6.34
C GLY A 138 -4.65 24.55 -7.26
N ILE A 139 -5.90 24.08 -7.15
CA ILE A 139 -7.03 24.62 -7.91
C ILE A 139 -7.30 26.08 -7.50
N PHE A 140 -7.31 26.37 -6.20
CA PHE A 140 -7.55 27.72 -5.69
C PHE A 140 -6.52 28.72 -6.20
N GLU A 141 -5.25 28.34 -6.25
CA GLU A 141 -4.21 29.18 -6.84
C GLU A 141 -4.36 29.29 -8.35
N ALA A 142 -4.68 28.20 -9.05
CA ALA A 142 -4.81 28.21 -10.50
C ALA A 142 -5.96 29.09 -11.01
N LEU A 143 -7.04 29.22 -10.23
CA LEU A 143 -8.18 30.06 -10.56
C LEU A 143 -7.98 31.54 -10.17
N ASN A 144 -7.18 31.83 -9.13
CA ASN A 144 -7.03 33.18 -8.59
C ASN A 144 -5.69 33.86 -8.93
N SER A 145 -4.74 33.12 -9.51
CA SER A 145 -3.42 33.66 -9.86
C SER A 145 -3.42 34.21 -11.29
N ASP A 146 -3.12 35.51 -11.43
CA ASP A 146 -2.89 36.15 -12.74
C ASP A 146 -1.65 35.61 -13.48
N ARG A 147 -0.86 34.72 -12.85
CA ARG A 147 0.45 34.27 -13.36
C ARG A 147 0.44 32.93 -14.07
N ILE A 148 -0.62 32.11 -13.94
CA ILE A 148 -0.73 30.97 -14.87
C ILE A 148 -1.23 31.55 -16.17
N ALA A 149 -0.27 31.87 -17.05
CA ALA A 149 -0.54 32.54 -18.31
C ALA A 149 -1.65 31.79 -19.03
N GLN A 150 -2.80 32.43 -19.16
CA GLN A 150 -3.84 31.92 -20.05
C GLN A 150 -3.19 31.81 -21.42
N PRO A 151 -3.18 30.61 -22.04
CA PRO A 151 -2.60 30.45 -23.36
C PRO A 151 -3.27 31.45 -24.31
N THR A 152 -2.45 32.18 -25.06
CA THR A 152 -2.93 33.22 -25.96
C THR A 152 -3.95 32.63 -26.93
N GLY A 153 -5.16 33.20 -26.96
CA GLY A 153 -6.27 32.71 -27.79
C GLY A 153 -7.27 31.78 -27.09
N VAL A 154 -7.09 31.48 -25.81
CA VAL A 154 -8.05 30.69 -25.01
C VAL A 154 -8.82 31.61 -24.06
N SER A 155 -10.14 31.50 -24.04
CA SER A 155 -10.97 32.27 -23.10
C SER A 155 -10.73 31.82 -21.65
N ALA A 156 -10.85 32.74 -20.69
CA ALA A 156 -10.71 32.42 -19.26
C ALA A 156 -11.64 31.27 -18.81
N PHE A 157 -12.86 31.20 -19.38
CA PHE A 157 -13.80 30.13 -19.10
C PHE A 157 -13.30 28.77 -19.59
N THR A 158 -12.78 28.70 -20.81
CA THR A 158 -12.20 27.48 -21.39
C THR A 158 -10.97 27.02 -20.60
N TYR A 159 -10.10 27.96 -20.21
CA TYR A 159 -8.91 27.68 -19.41
C TYR A 159 -9.28 27.07 -18.03
N ASN A 160 -10.25 27.66 -17.32
CA ASN A 160 -10.71 27.15 -16.02
C ASN A 160 -11.28 25.72 -16.13
N ILE A 161 -12.02 25.42 -17.20
CA ILE A 161 -12.52 24.06 -17.44
C ILE A 161 -11.36 23.07 -17.64
N ILE A 162 -10.33 23.43 -18.41
CA ILE A 162 -9.16 22.58 -18.66
C ILE A 162 -8.42 22.28 -17.36
N VAL A 163 -8.20 23.29 -16.51
CA VAL A 163 -7.54 23.12 -15.20
C VAL A 163 -8.34 22.15 -14.32
N VAL A 164 -9.65 22.38 -14.17
CA VAL A 164 -10.51 21.52 -13.35
C VAL A 164 -10.53 20.08 -13.89
N LEU A 165 -10.64 19.90 -15.20
CA LEU A 165 -10.65 18.58 -15.82
C LEU A 165 -9.31 17.84 -15.64
N SER A 166 -8.19 18.56 -15.75
CA SER A 166 -6.85 18.03 -15.49
C SER A 166 -6.70 17.58 -14.03
N CYS A 167 -7.14 18.40 -13.06
CA CYS A 167 -7.12 18.04 -11.65
C CYS A 167 -7.97 16.80 -11.34
N ILE A 168 -9.16 16.69 -11.96
CA ILE A 168 -10.01 15.49 -11.83
C ILE A 168 -9.28 14.26 -12.41
N PHE A 169 -8.66 14.39 -13.58
CA PHE A 169 -7.92 13.31 -14.21
C PHE A 169 -6.77 12.81 -13.33
N VAL A 170 -5.95 13.72 -12.78
CA VAL A 170 -4.89 13.38 -11.83
C VAL A 170 -5.45 12.73 -10.56
N GLY A 171 -6.56 13.24 -10.04
CA GLY A 171 -7.24 12.67 -8.88
C GLY A 171 -7.73 11.23 -9.11
N VAL A 172 -8.28 10.94 -10.29
CA VAL A 172 -8.70 9.58 -10.67
C VAL A 172 -7.50 8.64 -10.76
N ILE A 173 -6.41 9.07 -11.38
CA ILE A 173 -5.17 8.27 -11.47
C ILE A 173 -4.64 7.95 -10.06
N PHE A 174 -4.58 8.95 -9.18
CA PHE A 174 -4.11 8.76 -7.81
C PHE A 174 -4.98 7.77 -7.03
N MET A 175 -6.31 7.88 -7.15
CA MET A 175 -7.25 6.93 -6.54
C MET A 175 -7.06 5.50 -7.08
N LEU A 176 -6.81 5.33 -8.38
CA LEU A 176 -6.54 4.03 -8.99
C LEU A 176 -5.23 3.41 -8.46
N ILE A 177 -4.20 4.23 -8.23
CA ILE A 177 -2.93 3.79 -7.65
C ILE A 177 -3.17 3.27 -6.23
N ILE A 178 -3.82 4.07 -5.37
CA ILE A 178 -4.13 3.67 -3.98
C ILE A 178 -4.96 2.38 -3.95
N TRP A 179 -5.99 2.31 -4.80
CA TRP A 179 -6.84 1.12 -4.88
C TRP A 179 -6.04 -0.13 -5.30
N SER A 180 -5.11 0.03 -6.24
CA SER A 180 -4.23 -1.05 -6.70
C SER A 180 -3.33 -1.55 -5.56
N PHE A 181 -2.73 -0.64 -4.79
CA PHE A 181 -1.96 -0.99 -3.59
C PHE A 181 -2.81 -1.72 -2.56
N TYR A 182 -4.01 -1.19 -2.26
CA TYR A 182 -4.94 -1.82 -1.33
C TYR A 182 -5.29 -3.25 -1.77
N LYS A 183 -5.63 -3.44 -3.05
CA LYS A 183 -5.99 -4.75 -3.59
C LYS A 183 -4.82 -5.73 -3.60
N LEU A 184 -3.59 -5.28 -3.89
CA LEU A 184 -2.40 -6.12 -3.86
C LEU A 184 -2.09 -6.61 -2.44
N ILE A 185 -1.98 -5.67 -1.49
CA ILE A 185 -1.55 -5.97 -0.12
C ILE A 185 -2.66 -6.72 0.64
N TYR A 186 -3.91 -6.23 0.61
CA TYR A 186 -5.01 -6.85 1.36
C TYR A 186 -5.65 -8.03 0.66
N GLY A 187 -5.77 -7.98 -0.66
CA GLY A 187 -6.52 -8.97 -1.41
C GLY A 187 -5.78 -10.32 -1.49
N ARG A 188 -4.52 -10.30 -1.91
CA ARG A 188 -3.77 -11.54 -2.18
C ARG A 188 -2.92 -11.99 -0.99
N LEU A 189 -2.08 -11.11 -0.45
CA LEU A 189 -1.14 -11.47 0.61
C LEU A 189 -1.85 -11.88 1.91
N LEU A 190 -2.79 -11.05 2.37
CA LEU A 190 -3.49 -11.30 3.63
C LEU A 190 -4.45 -12.50 3.56
N LYS A 191 -5.11 -12.72 2.43
CA LYS A 191 -6.01 -13.87 2.27
C LYS A 191 -5.24 -15.18 2.38
N LYS A 192 -4.04 -15.24 1.80
CA LYS A 192 -3.13 -16.38 1.91
C LYS A 192 -2.67 -16.59 3.36
N LEU A 193 -2.30 -15.50 4.05
CA LEU A 193 -1.87 -15.57 5.44
C LEU A 193 -2.98 -16.03 6.40
N ASN A 194 -4.20 -15.55 6.23
CA ASN A 194 -5.33 -15.93 7.08
C ASN A 194 -5.74 -17.39 6.88
N LYS A 195 -5.62 -17.91 5.64
CA LYS A 195 -5.82 -19.33 5.36
C LYS A 195 -4.77 -20.18 6.10
N ASN A 196 -3.49 -19.82 5.94
CA ASN A 196 -2.37 -20.47 6.64
C ASN A 196 -2.52 -20.45 8.17
N TYR A 197 -3.09 -19.38 8.74
CA TYR A 197 -3.36 -19.30 10.18
C TYR A 197 -4.46 -20.23 10.66
N LYS A 198 -5.59 -20.30 9.94
CA LYS A 198 -6.68 -21.21 10.32
C LYS A 198 -6.18 -22.65 10.34
N GLU A 199 -5.42 -23.04 9.32
CA GLU A 199 -4.79 -24.36 9.24
C GLU A 199 -3.86 -24.62 10.43
N LEU A 200 -3.10 -23.63 10.90
CA LEU A 200 -2.27 -23.78 12.11
C LEU A 200 -3.07 -23.84 13.41
N LYS A 201 -4.10 -23.01 13.54
CA LYS A 201 -4.92 -22.96 14.75
C LYS A 201 -5.71 -24.25 14.95
N ASP A 202 -6.14 -24.89 13.87
CA ASP A 202 -6.84 -26.17 13.93
C ASP A 202 -5.88 -27.34 14.25
N LEU A 203 -4.56 -27.12 14.17
CA LEU A 203 -3.52 -28.10 14.50
C LEU A 203 -2.98 -27.98 15.93
N GLU A 204 -3.19 -26.83 16.59
CA GLU A 204 -2.81 -26.51 17.97
C GLU A 204 -3.92 -26.91 18.96
#